data_AF-A0A1H9REY2-F1
#
_entry.id   AF-A0A1H9REY2-F1
#
_cell.length_a   1.000
_cell.length_b   1.000
_cell.length_c   1.000
_cell.angle_alpha   90.00
_cell.angle_beta   90.00
_cell.angle_gamma   90.00
#
_symmetry.space_group_name_H-M   'P 1'
#
loop_
_entity.id
_entity.type
_entity.pdbx_description
1 polymer ?
#
loop_
_entity_poly.entity_id
_entity_poly.type
_entity_poly.pdbx_seq_one_letter_code
_entity_poly.pdbx_strand_id
1 'polypeptide(L)'
;MELSLDENILKAYNLKKEHLKISQVGSGLINRTYLIFSIPENKRYILQNINSGVFQSPQLIADNLRLISDYLILKHPEYLFLKPVKPIAAEELMHIDGEYWRMLPFVANMVSRKTSL
;
A
#
# COMPACT_ATOMS: atom_id res chain seq x y z
N MET A 1 0.38 22.24 -3.49
CA MET A 1 -0.69 21.55 -4.21
C MET A 1 -1.21 20.48 -3.28
N GLU A 2 -2.39 20.67 -2.68
CA GLU A 2 -3.00 19.61 -1.87
C GLU A 2 -3.20 18.38 -2.75
N LEU A 3 -2.70 17.24 -2.30
CA LEU A 3 -2.99 15.97 -2.94
C LEU A 3 -4.49 15.70 -2.77
N SER A 4 -5.26 15.73 -3.85
CA SER A 4 -6.67 15.30 -3.82
C SER A 4 -6.73 13.78 -3.83
N LEU A 5 -6.34 13.14 -2.72
CA LEU A 5 -6.62 11.73 -2.51
C LEU A 5 -8.13 11.57 -2.27
N ASP A 6 -8.79 10.68 -3.02
CA ASP A 6 -10.20 10.37 -2.78
C ASP A 6 -10.38 9.85 -1.35
N GLU A 7 -11.31 10.46 -0.61
CA GLU A 7 -11.64 10.09 0.76
C GLU A 7 -12.22 8.68 0.86
N ASN A 8 -12.82 8.15 -0.21
CA ASN A 8 -13.32 6.78 -0.24
C ASN A 8 -12.20 5.76 -0.06
N ILE A 9 -10.98 6.07 -0.54
CA ILE A 9 -9.79 5.24 -0.35
C ILE A 9 -9.45 5.14 1.15
N LEU A 10 -9.51 6.25 1.88
CA LEU A 10 -9.21 6.30 3.31
C LEU A 10 -10.31 5.60 4.13
N LYS A 11 -11.57 5.86 3.79
CA LYS A 11 -12.74 5.25 4.44
C LYS A 11 -12.73 3.72 4.32
N ALA A 12 -12.27 3.19 3.18
CA ALA A 12 -12.15 1.75 2.99
C ALA A 12 -11.17 1.08 3.97
N TYR A 13 -10.28 1.84 4.61
CA TYR A 13 -9.40 1.38 5.68
C TYR A 13 -9.77 1.90 7.08
N ASN A 14 -10.99 2.41 7.25
CA ASN A 14 -11.46 3.03 8.49
C ASN A 14 -10.61 4.23 8.95
N LEU A 15 -10.00 4.96 8.01
CA LEU A 15 -9.21 6.15 8.29
C LEU A 15 -10.00 7.42 7.97
N LYS A 16 -9.87 8.45 8.82
CA LYS A 16 -10.50 9.77 8.63
C LYS A 16 -9.46 10.79 8.26
N LYS A 17 -9.65 11.49 7.13
CA LYS A 17 -8.67 12.45 6.58
C LYS A 17 -8.22 13.53 7.58
N GLU A 18 -9.11 14.04 8.42
CA GLU A 18 -8.82 15.02 9.48
C GLU A 18 -7.79 14.54 10.52
N HIS A 19 -7.60 13.22 10.63
CA HIS A 19 -6.67 12.59 11.55
C HIS A 19 -5.37 12.11 10.87
N LEU A 20 -5.17 12.46 9.60
CA LEU A 20 -4.03 11.98 8.81
C LEU A 20 -3.13 13.12 8.36
N LYS A 21 -1.82 12.84 8.32
CA LYS A 21 -0.88 13.58 7.48
C LYS A 21 -0.50 12.70 6.30
N ILE A 22 -0.67 13.22 5.09
CA ILE A 22 -0.43 12.50 3.85
C ILE A 22 0.67 13.22 3.07
N SER A 23 1.72 12.50 2.68
CA SER A 23 2.78 13.03 1.82
C SER A 23 3.09 12.07 0.70
N GLN A 24 3.37 12.60 -0.50
CA GLN A 24 3.82 11.77 -1.62
C GLN A 24 5.29 11.39 -1.44
N VAL A 25 5.64 10.14 -1.71
CA VAL A 25 7.01 9.63 -1.67
C VAL A 25 7.58 9.60 -3.09
N GLY A 26 8.54 10.49 -3.36
CA GLY A 26 8.94 10.89 -4.72
C GLY A 26 10.11 10.13 -5.37
N SER A 27 10.29 8.83 -5.13
CA SER A 27 11.39 8.06 -5.76
C SER A 27 10.96 6.80 -6.50
N GLY A 28 9.66 6.47 -6.49
CA GLY A 28 9.12 5.31 -7.19
C GLY A 28 8.93 5.59 -8.68
N LEU A 29 9.40 4.67 -9.53
CA LEU A 29 9.31 4.80 -11.00
C LEU A 29 8.03 4.20 -11.60
N ILE A 30 7.33 3.34 -10.86
CA ILE A 30 6.21 2.55 -11.37
C ILE A 30 4.89 3.00 -10.74
N ASN A 31 4.73 2.78 -9.43
CA ASN A 31 3.51 3.09 -8.68
C ASN A 31 3.60 4.47 -8.02
N ARG A 32 2.48 5.20 -7.98
CA ARG A 32 2.41 6.42 -7.15
C ARG A 32 2.30 6.00 -5.69
N THR A 33 3.20 6.49 -4.86
CA THR A 33 3.35 6.05 -3.47
C THR A 33 3.15 7.23 -2.52
N TYR A 34 2.38 7.01 -1.47
CA TYR A 34 2.05 7.98 -0.44
C TYR A 34 2.38 7.42 0.94
N LEU A 35 2.97 8.24 1.79
CA LEU A 35 3.13 7.98 3.20
C LEU A 35 1.92 8.56 3.93
N ILE A 36 1.22 7.69 4.66
CA ILE A 36 0.10 8.06 5.52
C ILE A 36 0.57 7.99 6.97
N PHE A 37 0.41 9.08 7.72
CA PHE A 37 0.62 9.11 9.17
C PHE A 37 -0.72 9.29 9.87
N SER A 38 -1.14 8.29 10.64
CA SER A 38 -2.32 8.33 11.50
C SER A 38 -1.95 8.93 12.85
N ILE A 39 -2.48 10.12 13.14
CA ILE A 39 -2.22 10.84 14.39
C ILE A 39 -2.75 10.07 15.62
N PRO A 40 -4.01 9.55 15.62
CA PRO A 40 -4.56 8.88 16.80
C PRO A 40 -3.83 7.58 17.15
N GLU A 41 -3.37 6.84 16.13
CA GLU A 41 -2.71 5.55 16.33
C GLU A 41 -1.19 5.68 16.48
N ASN A 42 -0.63 6.86 16.17
CA ASN A 42 0.81 7.07 15.98
C ASN A 42 1.44 6.02 15.03
N LYS A 43 0.71 5.66 13.97
CA LYS A 43 1.10 4.64 12.99
C LYS A 43 1.34 5.24 11.62
N ARG A 44 2.21 4.58 10.86
CA ARG A 44 2.53 4.92 9.47
C ARG A 44 2.12 3.78 8.54
N TYR A 45 1.68 4.16 7.35
CA TYR A 45 1.31 3.24 6.29
C TYR A 45 1.85 3.74 4.96
N ILE A 46 2.06 2.82 4.02
CA ILE A 46 2.39 3.13 2.65
C ILE A 46 1.15 2.83 1.79
N LEU A 47 0.54 3.87 1.24
CA LEU A 47 -0.55 3.75 0.28
C LEU A 47 0.04 3.81 -1.14
N GLN A 48 -0.33 2.87 -1.99
CA GLN A 48 0.12 2.83 -3.37
C GLN A 48 -1.06 2.79 -4.33
N ASN A 49 -0.98 3.64 -5.34
CA ASN A 49 -1.77 3.54 -6.55
C ASN A 49 -0.98 2.72 -7.57
N ILE A 50 -1.58 1.62 -8.04
CA ILE A 50 -0.96 0.71 -8.98
C ILE A 50 -1.08 1.29 -10.40
N ASN A 51 0.05 1.34 -11.09
CA ASN A 51 0.07 1.78 -12.49
C ASN A 51 -0.47 0.68 -13.41
N SER A 52 -1.73 0.81 -13.82
CA SER A 52 -2.40 -0.12 -14.72
C SER A 52 -1.86 -0.11 -16.15
N GLY A 53 -1.10 0.92 -16.54
CA GLY A 53 -0.36 0.96 -17.82
C GLY A 53 0.84 0.01 -17.84
N VAL A 54 1.42 -0.29 -16.67
CA VAL A 54 2.50 -1.28 -16.52
C VAL A 54 1.93 -2.65 -16.13
N PHE A 55 0.97 -2.67 -15.21
CA PHE A 55 0.31 -3.90 -14.75
C PHE A 55 -1.10 -3.99 -15.33
N GLN A 56 -1.23 -4.66 -16.49
CA GLN A 56 -2.51 -4.77 -17.20
C GLN A 56 -3.58 -5.56 -16.42
N SER A 57 -3.18 -6.38 -15.46
CA SER A 57 -4.09 -7.11 -14.57
C SER A 57 -3.66 -6.95 -13.11
N PRO A 58 -3.94 -5.80 -12.48
CA PRO A 58 -3.50 -5.50 -11.11
C PRO A 58 -3.94 -6.54 -10.07
N GLN A 59 -5.08 -7.21 -10.29
CA GLN A 59 -5.56 -8.29 -9.43
C GLN A 59 -4.54 -9.43 -9.27
N LEU A 60 -3.79 -9.76 -10.34
CA LEU A 60 -2.75 -10.80 -10.29
C LEU A 60 -1.62 -10.44 -9.32
N ILE A 61 -1.39 -9.15 -9.03
CA ILE A 61 -0.42 -8.72 -8.02
C ILE A 61 -0.90 -9.14 -6.63
N ALA A 62 -2.19 -8.93 -6.34
CA ALA A 62 -2.78 -9.31 -5.05
C ALA A 62 -2.77 -10.84 -4.89
N ASP A 63 -3.17 -11.58 -5.93
CA ASP A 63 -3.16 -13.05 -5.90
C ASP A 63 -1.77 -13.61 -5.68
N ASN A 64 -0.75 -13.08 -6.36
CA ASN A 64 0.63 -13.50 -6.17
C ASN A 64 1.13 -13.21 -4.76
N LEU A 65 0.83 -12.02 -4.22
CA LEU A 65 1.21 -11.66 -2.84
C LEU A 65 0.55 -12.59 -1.83
N ARG A 66 -0.73 -12.93 -2.02
CA ARG A 66 -1.45 -13.87 -1.17
C ARG A 66 -0.82 -15.27 -1.21
N LEU A 67 -0.57 -15.81 -2.40
CA LEU A 67 0.05 -17.13 -2.56
C LEU A 67 1.43 -17.21 -1.90
N ILE A 68 2.26 -16.16 -2.06
CA ILE A 68 3.57 -16.07 -1.42
C ILE A 68 3.42 -15.98 0.10
N SER A 69 2.51 -15.14 0.60
CA SER A 69 2.23 -15.00 2.03
C SER A 69 1.79 -16.33 2.64
N ASP A 70 0.86 -17.03 1.99
CA ASP A 70 0.30 -18.30 2.48
C ASP A 70 1.39 -19.38 2.54
N TYR A 71 2.26 -19.43 1.52
CA TYR A 71 3.41 -20.32 1.50
C TYR A 71 4.41 -20.02 2.63
N LEU A 72 4.79 -18.74 2.79
CA LEU A 72 5.79 -18.33 3.78
C LEU A 72 5.29 -18.54 5.21
N ILE A 73 4.01 -18.28 5.50
CA ILE A 73 3.43 -18.56 6.83
C ILE A 73 3.54 -20.04 7.18
N LEU A 74 3.35 -20.93 6.20
CA LEU A 74 3.40 -22.38 6.42
C LEU A 74 4.83 -22.94 6.52
N LYS A 75 5.78 -22.37 5.76
CA LYS A 75 7.13 -22.94 5.59
C LYS A 75 8.23 -22.18 6.32
N HIS A 76 8.05 -20.88 6.52
CA HIS A 76 9.02 -19.94 7.08
C HIS A 76 8.31 -18.88 7.96
N PRO A 77 7.63 -19.29 9.05
CA PRO A 77 6.82 -18.38 9.87
C PRO A 77 7.62 -17.22 10.49
N GLU A 78 8.93 -17.36 10.62
CA GLU A 78 9.87 -16.32 11.08
C GLU A 78 10.18 -15.26 10.01
N TYR A 79 9.88 -15.53 8.73
CA TYR A 79 10.15 -14.61 7.64
C TYR A 79 9.17 -13.43 7.67
N LEU A 80 9.71 -12.22 7.83
CA LEU A 80 8.91 -10.99 7.81
C LEU A 80 8.46 -10.64 6.39
N PHE A 81 7.35 -11.22 5.95
CA PHE A 81 6.70 -10.86 4.69
C PHE A 81 5.71 -9.71 4.88
N LEU A 82 5.84 -8.66 4.07
CA LEU A 82 4.95 -7.49 4.13
C LEU A 82 3.62 -7.77 3.46
N LYS A 83 2.67 -8.30 4.23
CA LYS A 83 1.29 -8.49 3.78
C LYS A 83 0.56 -7.14 3.65
N PRO A 84 -0.22 -6.93 2.57
CA PRO A 84 -1.10 -5.77 2.49
C PRO A 84 -2.06 -5.67 3.67
N VAL A 85 -2.31 -4.44 4.11
CA VAL A 85 -3.36 -4.13 5.08
C VAL A 85 -4.69 -4.36 4.36
N LYS A 86 -5.56 -5.19 4.93
CA LYS A 86 -6.87 -5.47 4.34
C LYS A 86 -7.82 -4.29 4.58
N PRO A 87 -8.56 -3.84 3.55
CA PRO A 87 -9.67 -2.92 3.72
C PRO A 87 -10.87 -3.63 4.34
N ILE A 88 -11.89 -2.86 4.72
CA ILE A 88 -13.14 -3.35 5.31
C ILE A 88 -13.83 -4.36 4.36
N ALA A 89 -13.76 -4.14 3.06
CA ALA A 89 -14.31 -5.03 2.03
C ALA A 89 -13.52 -6.34 1.83
N ALA A 90 -12.49 -6.60 2.64
CA ALA A 90 -11.65 -7.81 2.67
C ALA A 90 -10.76 -8.10 1.43
N GLU A 91 -10.83 -7.30 0.37
CA GLU A 91 -9.97 -7.45 -0.82
C GLU A 91 -8.60 -6.76 -0.65
N GLU A 92 -7.49 -7.46 -0.88
CA GLU A 92 -6.13 -6.92 -0.69
C GLU A 92 -5.75 -5.80 -1.69
N LEU A 93 -6.59 -5.59 -2.70
CA LEU A 93 -6.49 -4.54 -3.71
C LEU A 93 -7.87 -3.91 -3.90
N MET A 94 -7.96 -2.60 -3.77
CA MET A 94 -9.20 -1.86 -3.94
C MET A 94 -9.27 -1.26 -5.34
N HIS A 95 -10.47 -1.18 -5.90
CA HIS A 95 -10.73 -0.50 -7.16
C HIS A 95 -11.71 0.67 -6.93
N ILE A 96 -11.22 1.89 -7.06
CA ILE A 96 -11.98 3.13 -6.83
C ILE A 96 -11.68 4.08 -7.99
N ASP A 97 -12.72 4.64 -8.61
CA ASP A 97 -12.64 5.59 -9.72
C ASP A 97 -11.75 5.13 -10.89
N GLY A 98 -11.81 3.83 -11.23
CA GLY A 98 -11.00 3.25 -12.32
C GLY A 98 -9.54 3.01 -11.96
N GLU A 99 -9.15 3.27 -10.71
CA GLU A 99 -7.78 3.12 -10.23
C GLU A 99 -7.67 2.04 -9.16
N TYR A 100 -6.50 1.39 -9.15
CA TYR A 100 -6.21 0.29 -8.23
C TYR A 100 -5.33 0.76 -7.08
N TRP A 101 -5.72 0.42 -5.85
CA TRP A 101 -5.08 0.91 -4.63
C TRP A 101 -4.79 -0.22 -3.66
N ARG A 102 -3.62 -0.17 -3.01
CA ARG A 102 -3.28 -1.07 -1.90
C ARG A 102 -2.60 -0.31 -0.79
N MET A 103 -2.75 -0.79 0.44
CA MET A 103 -2.01 -0.28 1.59
C MET A 103 -1.07 -1.33 2.15
N LEU A 104 0.14 -0.91 2.50
CA LEU A 104 1.17 -1.73 3.11
C LEU A 104 1.50 -1.17 4.51
N PRO A 105 1.91 -2.02 5.46
CA PRO A 105 2.50 -1.55 6.70
C PRO A 105 3.79 -0.76 6.41
N PHE A 106 4.03 0.32 7.15
CA PHE A 106 5.30 1.02 7.09
C PHE A 106 6.35 0.27 7.91
N VAL A 107 7.51 -0.01 7.30
CA VAL A 107 8.66 -0.59 7.99
C VAL A 107 9.68 0.50 8.29
N ALA A 108 9.88 0.78 9.57
CA ALA A 108 10.92 1.70 10.01
C ALA A 108 12.32 1.11 9.77
N ASN A 109 13.32 1.99 9.65
CA ASN A 109 14.74 1.62 9.54
C ASN A 109 15.12 0.82 8.28
N MET A 110 14.31 0.88 7.22
CA MET A 110 14.72 0.40 5.90
C MET A 110 15.46 1.49 5.12
N VAL A 111 16.53 1.11 4.43
CA VAL A 111 17.28 1.97 3.51
C VAL A 111 17.13 1.40 2.10
N SER A 112 16.62 2.20 1.16
CA SER A 112 16.67 1.87 -0.26
C SER A 112 18.05 2.27 -0.81
N ARG A 113 18.79 1.31 -1.35
CA ARG A 113 20.04 1.59 -2.08
C ARG A 113 19.70 1.72 -3.55
N LYS A 114 19.95 2.91 -4.12
CA LYS A 114 19.95 3.08 -5.57
C LYS A 114 21.28 2.54 -6.10
N THR A 115 21.22 1.49 -6.90
CA THR A 115 22.36 1.07 -7.72
C THR A 115 22.39 1.96 -8.95
N SER A 116 23.42 2.78 -9.07
CA SER A 116 23.72 3.48 -10.33
C SER A 116 24.19 2.42 -11.33
N LEU A 117 23.51 2.30 -12.46
CA LEU A 117 24.01 1.60 -13.65
C LEU A 117 24.89 2.55 -14.45
#